data_AF-A0A0K8TYM2-F1
#
_entry.id   AF-A0A0K8TYM2-F1
#
_cell.length_a   1.000
_cell.length_b   1.000
_cell.length_c   1.000
_cell.angle_alpha   90.00
_cell.angle_beta   90.00
_cell.angle_gamma   90.00
#
_symmetry.space_group_name_H-M   'P 1'
#
loop_
_entity.id
_entity.type
_entity.pdbx_description
1 polymer ?
#
loop_
_entity_poly.entity_id
_entity_poly.type
_entity_poly.pdbx_seq_one_letter_code
_entity_poly.pdbx_strand_id
1 'polypeptide(L)'
;VASIDDNEEFQLTDQAFDILGFTAQEKQDVYKITAAVMHMGGMKFKQRGREEQAEQDGEEEGGRVAKLFGCDTAELYKNLLKPRIKVGNEFVTQGRNVQQVTNSIGALCKGVFDRLFKWLVKKCNETLDTQQKRQHFIGVLDIAGFEIFDYNGFEQLCINFTNEKLQQFFNHHMFVLEQEEYQREGIEWTFI
;
A
#
# COMPACT_ATOMS: atom_id res chain seq x y z
N VAL A 1 -9.84 -14.25 -10.77
CA VAL A 1 -11.27 -14.30 -10.35
C VAL A 1 -12.07 -14.83 -11.54
N ALA A 2 -13.09 -15.68 -11.37
CA ALA A 2 -13.68 -16.42 -12.50
C ALA A 2 -14.32 -15.53 -13.61
N SER A 3 -14.66 -14.27 -13.29
CA SER A 3 -15.27 -13.30 -14.21
C SER A 3 -14.34 -12.19 -14.69
N ILE A 4 -13.04 -12.26 -14.36
CA ILE A 4 -12.07 -11.19 -14.65
C ILE A 4 -10.89 -11.80 -15.42
N ASP A 5 -10.57 -11.24 -16.59
CA ASP A 5 -9.41 -11.61 -17.39
C ASP A 5 -8.22 -10.69 -17.06
N ASP A 6 -7.22 -11.23 -16.36
CA ASP A 6 -6.03 -10.48 -15.94
C ASP A 6 -5.23 -9.92 -17.14
N ASN A 7 -5.29 -10.55 -18.32
CA ASN A 7 -4.58 -10.08 -19.51
C ASN A 7 -5.30 -8.88 -20.14
N GLU A 8 -6.64 -8.92 -20.22
CA GLU A 8 -7.44 -7.80 -20.71
C GLU A 8 -7.30 -6.58 -19.78
N GLU A 9 -7.45 -6.77 -18.46
CA GLU A 9 -7.31 -5.72 -17.46
C GLU A 9 -5.92 -5.07 -17.47
N PHE A 10 -4.86 -5.86 -17.69
CA PHE A 10 -3.51 -5.34 -17.85
C PHE A 10 -3.40 -4.42 -19.08
N GLN A 11 -3.96 -4.81 -20.22
CA GLN A 11 -3.93 -3.98 -21.43
C GLN A 11 -4.69 -2.67 -21.25
N LEU A 12 -5.85 -2.72 -20.60
CA LEU A 12 -6.62 -1.52 -20.27
C LEU A 12 -5.84 -0.59 -19.34
N THR A 13 -5.17 -1.15 -18.33
CA THR A 13 -4.36 -0.39 -17.38
C THR A 13 -3.11 0.22 -18.04
N ASP A 14 -2.44 -0.51 -18.94
CA ASP A 14 -1.29 0.00 -19.71
C ASP A 14 -1.69 1.19 -20.59
N GLN A 15 -2.84 1.12 -21.25
CA GLN A 15 -3.40 2.24 -22.03
C GLN A 15 -3.78 3.43 -21.14
N ALA A 16 -4.30 3.18 -19.93
CA ALA A 16 -4.64 4.24 -18.99
C ALA A 16 -3.41 5.06 -18.57
N PHE A 17 -2.24 4.42 -18.39
CA PHE A 17 -0.98 5.13 -18.15
C PHE A 17 -0.64 6.10 -19.29
N ASP A 18 -0.82 5.67 -20.53
CA ASP A 18 -0.52 6.51 -21.70
C ASP A 18 -1.49 7.71 -21.78
N ILE A 19 -2.78 7.49 -21.51
CA ILE A 19 -3.80 8.54 -21.46
C ILE A 19 -3.51 9.55 -20.36
N LEU A 20 -3.03 9.08 -19.20
CA LEU A 20 -2.67 9.91 -18.05
C LEU A 20 -1.30 10.61 -18.22
N GLY A 21 -0.64 10.44 -19.36
CA GLY A 21 0.58 11.17 -19.69
C GLY A 21 1.85 10.63 -19.02
N PHE A 22 1.85 9.37 -18.59
CA PHE A 22 3.07 8.73 -18.10
C PHE A 22 4.03 8.49 -19.27
N THR A 23 5.31 8.74 -19.04
CA THR A 23 6.33 8.38 -20.01
C THR A 23 6.49 6.86 -20.09
N ALA A 24 6.96 6.36 -21.23
CA ALA A 24 7.26 4.93 -21.37
C ALA A 24 8.26 4.43 -20.32
N GLN A 25 9.22 5.27 -19.91
CA GLN A 25 10.18 4.94 -18.87
C GLN A 25 9.50 4.85 -17.49
N GLU A 26 8.68 5.82 -17.11
CA GLU A 26 7.92 5.78 -15.84
C GLU A 26 7.02 4.55 -15.77
N LYS A 27 6.30 4.24 -16.85
CA LYS A 27 5.45 3.04 -16.94
C LYS A 27 6.25 1.75 -16.73
N GLN A 28 7.38 1.62 -17.41
CA GLN A 28 8.28 0.48 -17.24
C GLN A 28 8.87 0.40 -15.83
N ASP A 29 9.21 1.52 -15.21
CA ASP A 29 9.75 1.54 -13.85
C ASP A 29 8.68 1.17 -12.80
N VAL A 30 7.42 1.56 -13.00
CA VAL A 30 6.29 1.05 -12.20
C VAL A 30 6.21 -0.47 -12.30
N TYR A 31 6.28 -1.03 -13.51
CA TYR A 31 6.25 -2.50 -13.70
C TYR A 31 7.44 -3.19 -13.07
N LYS A 32 8.65 -2.65 -13.19
CA LYS A 32 9.84 -3.19 -12.54
C LYS A 32 9.70 -3.23 -11.03
N ILE A 33 9.21 -2.15 -10.41
CA ILE A 33 9.03 -2.07 -8.96
C ILE A 33 7.97 -3.08 -8.50
N THR A 34 6.83 -3.16 -9.20
CA THR A 34 5.75 -4.11 -8.88
C THR A 34 6.23 -5.57 -9.00
N ALA A 35 6.93 -5.90 -10.10
CA ALA A 35 7.49 -7.24 -10.30
C ALA A 35 8.58 -7.56 -9.25
N ALA A 36 9.40 -6.57 -8.87
CA ALA A 36 10.40 -6.76 -7.83
C ALA A 36 9.76 -7.13 -6.48
N VAL A 37 8.63 -6.52 -6.11
CA VAL A 37 7.87 -6.88 -4.90
C VAL A 37 7.40 -8.34 -4.95
N MET A 38 6.97 -8.83 -6.11
CA MET A 38 6.60 -10.25 -6.28
C MET A 38 7.82 -11.18 -6.12
N HIS A 39 8.95 -10.85 -6.76
CA HIS A 39 10.19 -11.62 -6.64
C HIS A 39 10.77 -11.61 -5.22
N MET A 40 10.64 -10.50 -4.48
CA MET A 40 11.03 -10.43 -3.07
C MET A 40 10.30 -11.47 -2.22
N GLY A 41 9.01 -11.71 -2.48
CA GLY A 41 8.24 -12.76 -1.81
C GLY A 41 8.73 -14.18 -2.10
N GLY A 42 9.47 -14.38 -3.20
CA GLY A 42 10.08 -15.66 -3.57
C GLY A 42 11.46 -15.91 -2.95
N MET A 43 12.08 -14.92 -2.29
CA MET A 43 13.40 -15.06 -1.68
C MET A 43 13.35 -16.03 -0.49
N LYS A 44 14.19 -17.07 -0.53
CA LYS A 44 14.24 -18.12 0.50
C LYS A 44 15.49 -18.00 1.36
N PHE A 45 15.32 -18.36 2.63
CA PHE A 45 16.37 -18.31 3.65
C PHE A 45 16.32 -19.59 4.48
N LYS A 46 17.48 -20.03 4.93
CA LYS A 46 17.63 -21.20 5.80
C LYS A 46 18.51 -20.86 6.99
N GLN A 47 18.40 -21.69 8.03
CA GLN A 47 19.23 -21.55 9.21
C GLN A 47 20.61 -22.16 8.96
N ARG A 48 21.66 -21.45 9.38
CA ARG A 48 23.04 -21.89 9.22
C ARG A 48 23.43 -22.91 10.30
N GLY A 49 23.22 -24.20 10.02
CA GLY A 49 23.66 -25.29 10.90
C GLY A 49 23.11 -25.17 12.33
N ARG A 50 24.00 -25.06 13.33
CA ARG A 50 23.63 -24.88 14.75
C ARG A 50 23.56 -23.41 15.20
N GLU A 51 23.87 -22.45 14.32
CA GLU A 51 23.77 -21.02 14.62
C GLU A 51 22.31 -20.56 14.43
N GLU A 52 21.83 -19.58 15.19
CA GLU A 52 20.49 -18.99 14.96
C GLU A 52 20.45 -18.03 13.75
N GLN A 53 21.58 -17.79 13.08
CA GLN A 53 21.67 -16.86 11.95
C GLN A 53 21.10 -17.49 10.67
N ALA A 54 20.43 -16.65 9.89
CA ALA A 54 19.97 -16.99 8.55
C ALA A 54 21.11 -16.90 7.52
N GLU A 55 20.99 -17.69 6.46
CA GLU A 55 21.75 -17.59 5.22
C GLU A 55 20.80 -17.71 4.02
N GLN A 56 21.23 -17.23 2.85
CA GLN A 56 20.44 -17.33 1.63
C GLN A 56 20.27 -18.80 1.20
N ASP A 57 19.07 -19.14 0.74
CA ASP A 57 18.77 -20.44 0.15
C ASP A 57 18.45 -20.28 -1.34
N GLY A 58 19.49 -20.00 -2.11
CA GLY A 58 19.41 -19.60 -3.51
C GLY A 58 19.45 -18.08 -3.70
N GLU A 59 19.96 -17.66 -4.86
CA GLU A 59 20.20 -16.25 -5.18
C GLU A 59 19.42 -15.77 -6.42
N GLU A 60 18.70 -16.66 -7.10
CA GLU A 60 18.01 -16.32 -8.36
C GLU A 60 16.95 -15.22 -8.17
N GLU A 61 16.06 -15.37 -7.18
CA GLU A 61 15.03 -14.37 -6.91
C GLU A 61 15.64 -13.04 -6.44
N GLY A 62 16.64 -13.10 -5.56
CA GLY A 62 17.36 -11.91 -5.10
C GLY A 62 18.07 -11.19 -6.25
N GLY A 63 18.63 -11.94 -7.21
CA GLY A 63 19.26 -11.38 -8.40
C GLY A 63 18.26 -10.69 -9.34
N ARG A 64 17.04 -11.24 -9.49
CA ARG A 64 15.96 -10.58 -10.24
C ARG A 64 15.55 -9.28 -9.55
N VAL A 65 15.35 -9.29 -8.23
CA VAL A 65 15.05 -8.09 -7.43
C VAL A 65 16.14 -7.04 -7.62
N ALA A 66 17.40 -7.43 -7.45
CA ALA A 66 18.55 -6.54 -7.57
C ALA A 66 18.65 -5.91 -8.96
N LYS A 67 18.43 -6.68 -10.02
CA LYS A 67 18.38 -6.18 -11.40
C LYS A 67 17.24 -5.16 -11.61
N LEU A 68 16.06 -5.43 -11.08
CA LEU A 68 14.88 -4.57 -11.24
C LEU A 68 15.02 -3.26 -10.45
N PHE A 69 15.60 -3.29 -9.26
CA PHE A 69 15.88 -2.10 -8.44
C PHE A 69 17.20 -1.39 -8.80
N GLY A 70 18.06 -2.01 -9.62
CA GLY A 70 19.35 -1.45 -9.98
C GLY A 70 20.36 -1.43 -8.81
N CYS A 71 20.32 -2.44 -7.94
CA CYS A 71 21.26 -2.58 -6.82
C CYS A 71 22.12 -3.86 -6.96
N ASP A 72 23.13 -4.00 -6.11
CA ASP A 72 23.97 -5.20 -6.08
C ASP A 72 23.32 -6.35 -5.30
N THR A 73 23.39 -7.56 -5.86
CA THR A 73 22.74 -8.75 -5.27
C THR A 73 23.40 -9.14 -3.95
N ALA A 74 24.73 -9.12 -3.88
CA ALA A 74 25.46 -9.50 -2.68
C ALA A 74 25.23 -8.49 -1.54
N GLU A 75 25.19 -7.20 -1.87
CA GLU A 75 24.87 -6.13 -0.92
C GLU A 75 23.42 -6.22 -0.42
N LEU A 76 22.46 -6.55 -1.29
CA LEU A 76 21.07 -6.79 -0.91
C LEU A 76 20.97 -7.91 0.15
N TYR A 77 21.55 -9.08 -0.12
CA TYR A 77 21.53 -10.19 0.85
C TYR A 77 22.28 -9.85 2.13
N LYS A 78 23.44 -9.19 2.04
CA LYS A 78 24.19 -8.73 3.21
C LYS A 78 23.35 -7.83 4.11
N ASN A 79 22.63 -6.86 3.53
CA ASN A 79 21.82 -5.91 4.27
C ASN A 79 20.55 -6.54 4.86
N LEU A 80 20.00 -7.59 4.24
CA LEU A 80 18.87 -8.35 4.79
C LEU A 80 19.31 -9.26 5.95
N LEU A 81 20.41 -9.99 5.79
CA LEU A 81 20.91 -10.97 6.76
C LEU A 81 21.61 -10.30 7.96
N LYS A 82 22.37 -9.24 7.70
CA LYS A 82 23.23 -8.55 8.65
C LYS A 82 23.08 -7.02 8.54
N PRO A 83 21.87 -6.46 8.78
CA PRO A 83 21.65 -5.03 8.74
C PRO A 83 22.50 -4.28 9.76
N ARG A 84 22.87 -3.04 9.42
CA ARG A 84 23.49 -2.09 10.35
C ARG A 84 22.39 -1.35 11.11
N ILE A 85 22.42 -1.44 12.43
CA ILE A 85 21.44 -0.80 13.31
C ILE A 85 22.13 0.32 14.06
N LYS A 86 21.47 1.48 14.11
CA LYS A 86 21.95 2.62 14.88
C LYS A 86 21.61 2.41 16.36
N VAL A 87 22.63 2.36 17.21
CA VAL A 87 22.50 2.25 18.67
C VAL A 87 23.17 3.50 19.27
N GLY A 88 22.36 4.45 19.73
CA GLY A 88 22.86 5.77 20.09
C GLY A 88 23.49 6.49 18.89
N ASN A 89 24.79 6.78 18.95
CA ASN A 89 25.55 7.43 17.88
C ASN A 89 26.36 6.46 17.01
N GLU A 90 26.38 5.16 17.32
CA GLU A 90 27.17 4.16 16.61
C GLU A 90 26.31 3.23 15.76
N PHE A 91 26.93 2.59 14.76
CA PHE A 91 26.28 1.57 13.93
C PHE A 91 26.86 0.20 14.23
N VAL A 92 26.02 -0.70 14.69
CA VAL A 92 26.39 -2.10 14.99
C VAL A 92 25.77 -3.00 13.94
N THR A 93 26.53 -3.99 13.48
CA THR A 93 26.01 -5.03 12.57
C THR A 93 25.33 -6.12 13.38
N GLN A 94 24.05 -6.38 13.13
CA GLN A 94 23.30 -7.42 13.84
C GLN A 94 22.87 -8.52 12.87
N GLY A 95 23.23 -9.78 13.16
CA GLY A 95 22.71 -10.93 12.43
C GLY A 95 21.24 -11.18 12.72
N ARG A 96 20.48 -11.59 11.70
CA ARG A 96 19.06 -11.94 11.80
C ARG A 96 18.85 -13.44 11.69
N ASN A 97 17.82 -13.94 12.37
CA ASN A 97 17.33 -15.31 12.16
C ASN A 97 16.35 -15.37 10.98
N VAL A 98 15.99 -16.58 10.54
CA VAL A 98 15.16 -16.80 9.33
C VAL A 98 13.82 -16.08 9.42
N GLN A 99 13.14 -16.16 10.58
CA GLN A 99 11.85 -15.51 10.78
C GLN A 99 11.96 -13.98 10.70
N GLN A 100 13.00 -13.39 11.31
CA GLN A 100 13.23 -11.95 11.28
C GLN A 100 13.51 -11.44 9.87
N VAL A 101 14.28 -12.18 9.06
CA VAL A 101 14.54 -11.82 7.65
C VAL A 101 13.24 -11.90 6.85
N THR A 102 12.48 -12.98 7.01
CA THR A 102 11.19 -13.18 6.33
C THR A 102 10.21 -12.05 6.65
N ASN A 103 10.08 -11.69 7.92
CA ASN A 103 9.23 -10.57 8.36
C ASN A 103 9.71 -9.24 7.77
N SER A 104 11.03 -9.04 7.71
CA SER A 104 11.66 -7.83 7.15
C SER A 104 11.37 -7.71 5.65
N ILE A 105 11.39 -8.81 4.90
CA ILE A 105 10.99 -8.84 3.48
C ILE A 105 9.52 -8.48 3.32
N GLY A 106 8.63 -9.09 4.10
CA GLY A 106 7.20 -8.73 4.07
C GLY A 106 6.96 -7.25 4.37
N ALA A 107 7.71 -6.68 5.32
CA ALA A 107 7.65 -5.24 5.62
C ALA A 107 8.19 -4.38 4.47
N LEU A 108 9.29 -4.78 3.83
CA LEU A 108 9.85 -4.09 2.66
C LEU A 108 8.87 -4.12 1.48
N CYS A 109 8.29 -5.28 1.17
CA CYS A 109 7.28 -5.43 0.11
C CYS A 109 6.12 -4.45 0.32
N LYS A 110 5.55 -4.45 1.53
CA LYS A 110 4.47 -3.51 1.90
C LYS A 110 4.90 -2.05 1.78
N GLY A 111 6.09 -1.72 2.29
CA GLY A 111 6.61 -0.35 2.26
C GLY A 111 6.93 0.17 0.85
N VAL A 112 7.45 -0.70 -0.03
CA VAL A 112 7.71 -0.36 -1.44
C VAL A 112 6.41 -0.13 -2.19
N PHE A 113 5.44 -1.04 -2.05
CA PHE A 113 4.16 -0.93 -2.72
C PHE A 113 3.34 0.29 -2.25
N ASP A 114 3.31 0.58 -0.93
CA ASP A 114 2.69 1.78 -0.38
C ASP A 114 3.27 3.07 -0.99
N ARG A 115 4.60 3.15 -1.10
CA ARG A 115 5.28 4.32 -1.69
C ARG A 115 5.02 4.44 -3.18
N LEU A 116 4.99 3.32 -3.91
CA LEU A 116 4.63 3.29 -5.32
C LEU A 116 3.20 3.79 -5.53
N PHE A 117 2.25 3.27 -4.76
CA PHE A 117 0.85 3.66 -4.87
C PHE A 117 0.63 5.15 -4.56
N LYS A 118 1.24 5.67 -3.49
CA LYS A 118 1.21 7.11 -3.18
C LYS A 118 1.80 7.96 -4.30
N TRP A 119 2.87 7.49 -4.94
CA TRP A 119 3.45 8.17 -6.09
C TRP A 119 2.54 8.16 -7.30
N LEU A 120 1.88 7.04 -7.60
CA LEU A 120 0.88 6.92 -8.68
C LEU A 120 -0.27 7.91 -8.48
N VAL A 121 -0.85 7.96 -7.28
CA VAL A 121 -1.93 8.91 -6.95
C VAL A 121 -1.47 10.36 -7.15
N LYS A 122 -0.25 10.69 -6.72
CA LYS A 122 0.33 12.02 -6.95
C LYS A 122 0.43 12.34 -8.45
N LYS A 123 0.95 11.42 -9.27
CA LYS A 123 1.07 11.61 -10.73
C LYS A 123 -0.30 11.79 -11.40
N CYS A 124 -1.30 10.98 -11.03
CA CYS A 124 -2.66 11.14 -11.55
C CYS A 124 -3.22 12.53 -11.19
N ASN A 125 -3.01 12.99 -9.96
CA ASN A 125 -3.47 14.32 -9.53
C ASN A 125 -2.77 15.47 -10.27
N GLU A 126 -1.49 15.32 -10.62
CA GLU A 126 -0.75 16.29 -11.43
C GLU A 126 -1.35 16.41 -12.84
N THR A 127 -1.71 15.29 -13.47
CA THR A 127 -2.36 15.29 -14.80
C THR A 127 -3.77 15.90 -14.77
N LEU A 128 -4.50 15.72 -13.68
CA LEU A 128 -5.87 16.22 -13.52
C LEU A 128 -5.93 17.69 -13.05
N ASP A 129 -4.80 18.30 -12.67
CA ASP A 129 -4.76 19.67 -12.19
C ASP A 129 -4.78 20.69 -13.35
N THR A 130 -5.90 21.40 -13.48
CA THR A 130 -6.11 22.41 -14.53
C THR A 130 -5.46 23.77 -14.25
N GLN A 131 -4.83 23.97 -13.09
CA GLN A 131 -4.25 25.25 -12.64
C GLN A 131 -5.26 26.42 -12.53
N GLN A 132 -6.56 26.14 -12.64
CA GLN A 132 -7.61 27.14 -12.51
C GLN A 132 -7.92 27.42 -11.03
N LYS A 133 -8.38 28.64 -10.75
CA LYS A 133 -8.74 29.04 -9.38
C LYS A 133 -9.97 28.26 -8.92
N ARG A 134 -9.77 27.38 -7.93
CA ARG A 134 -10.84 26.57 -7.32
C ARG A 134 -11.48 27.34 -6.16
N GLN A 135 -12.80 27.50 -6.16
CA GLN A 135 -13.55 28.12 -5.04
C GLN A 135 -14.36 27.11 -4.24
N HIS A 136 -14.92 26.10 -4.91
CA HIS A 136 -15.76 25.06 -4.32
C HIS A 136 -15.38 23.70 -4.91
N PHE A 137 -15.68 22.61 -4.19
CA PHE A 137 -15.53 21.25 -4.68
C PHE A 137 -16.65 20.35 -4.12
N ILE A 138 -16.94 19.26 -4.84
CA ILE A 138 -17.77 18.16 -4.36
C ILE A 138 -16.83 16.99 -4.10
N GLY A 139 -16.80 16.51 -2.85
CA GLY A 139 -16.03 15.34 -2.47
C GLY A 139 -16.87 14.08 -2.58
N VAL A 140 -16.40 13.09 -3.32
CA VAL A 140 -16.97 11.74 -3.32
C VAL A 140 -16.07 10.87 -2.45
N LEU A 141 -16.66 10.21 -1.46
CA LEU A 141 -15.93 9.29 -0.59
C LEU A 141 -16.24 7.86 -1.01
N ASP A 142 -15.21 7.13 -1.38
CA ASP A 142 -15.27 5.70 -1.71
C ASP A 142 -14.24 4.98 -0.85
N ILE A 143 -14.72 4.15 0.09
CA ILE A 143 -13.89 3.35 0.98
C ILE A 143 -14.44 1.93 1.05
N ALA A 144 -13.59 0.97 1.42
CA ALA A 144 -14.03 -0.38 1.71
C ALA A 144 -15.07 -0.40 2.85
N GLY A 145 -16.06 -1.27 2.71
CA GLY A 145 -17.07 -1.51 3.75
C GLY A 145 -16.49 -2.18 5.00
N PHE A 146 -17.34 -2.38 6.00
CA PHE A 146 -16.95 -3.03 7.24
C PHE A 146 -16.47 -4.47 7.00
N GLU A 147 -15.28 -4.82 7.48
CA GLU A 147 -14.66 -6.12 7.32
C GLU A 147 -14.79 -6.96 8.59
N ILE A 148 -15.30 -8.20 8.47
CA ILE A 148 -15.45 -9.14 9.57
C ILE A 148 -14.84 -10.48 9.17
N PHE A 149 -13.63 -10.75 9.66
CA PHE A 149 -12.93 -12.03 9.46
C PHE A 149 -12.64 -12.73 10.80
N ASP A 150 -12.21 -14.00 10.74
CA ASP A 150 -11.76 -14.76 11.91
C ASP A 150 -10.55 -14.11 12.60
N TYR A 151 -9.71 -13.42 11.82
CA TYR A 151 -8.59 -12.61 12.31
C TYR A 151 -8.65 -11.21 11.71
N ASN A 152 -8.80 -10.19 12.56
CA ASN A 152 -8.79 -8.78 12.17
C ASN A 152 -7.54 -8.11 12.71
N GLY A 153 -6.69 -7.61 11.81
CA GLY A 153 -5.45 -6.93 12.16
C GLY A 153 -5.66 -5.45 12.49
N PHE A 154 -4.54 -4.73 12.60
CA PHE A 154 -4.57 -3.26 12.74
C PHE A 154 -5.18 -2.59 11.50
N GLU A 155 -4.93 -3.17 10.32
CA GLU A 155 -5.47 -2.72 9.04
C GLU A 155 -7.01 -2.74 9.03
N GLN A 156 -7.63 -3.86 9.45
CA GLN A 156 -9.09 -3.98 9.59
C GLN A 156 -9.64 -2.99 10.61
N LEU A 157 -8.95 -2.79 11.74
CA LEU A 157 -9.37 -1.80 12.74
C LEU A 157 -9.44 -0.39 12.14
N CYS A 158 -8.44 0.02 11.34
CA CYS A 158 -8.46 1.32 10.67
C CYS A 158 -9.66 1.46 9.72
N ILE A 159 -9.94 0.43 8.89
CA ILE A 159 -11.07 0.43 7.95
C ILE A 159 -12.40 0.51 8.70
N ASN A 160 -12.59 -0.34 9.70
CA ASN A 160 -13.82 -0.42 10.48
C ASN A 160 -14.05 0.84 11.33
N PHE A 161 -12.98 1.44 11.86
CA PHE A 161 -13.07 2.71 12.58
C PHE A 161 -13.53 3.85 11.67
N THR A 162 -13.03 3.93 10.42
CA THR A 162 -13.52 4.91 9.46
C THR A 162 -14.99 4.67 9.13
N ASN A 163 -15.42 3.42 8.95
CA ASN A 163 -16.84 3.08 8.74
C ASN A 163 -17.71 3.53 9.92
N GLU A 164 -17.27 3.30 11.17
CA GLU A 164 -17.98 3.77 12.37
C GLU A 164 -18.12 5.31 12.37
N LYS A 165 -17.06 6.03 11.98
CA LYS A 165 -17.11 7.49 11.85
C LYS A 165 -18.03 7.96 10.73
N LEU A 166 -18.13 7.22 9.63
CA LEU A 166 -19.09 7.53 8.57
C LEU A 166 -20.52 7.30 8.99
N GLN A 167 -20.79 6.23 9.74
CA GLN A 167 -22.12 6.01 10.30
C GLN A 167 -22.48 7.12 11.30
N GLN A 168 -21.53 7.54 12.14
CA GLN A 168 -21.71 8.68 13.04
C GLN A 168 -22.01 9.98 12.27
N PHE A 169 -21.27 10.26 11.19
CA PHE A 169 -21.50 11.43 10.34
C PHE A 169 -22.87 11.37 9.66
N PHE A 170 -23.25 10.21 9.10
CA PHE A 170 -24.55 10.00 8.49
C PHE A 170 -25.68 10.26 9.47
N ASN A 171 -25.63 9.65 10.66
CA ASN A 171 -26.64 9.87 11.69
C ASN A 171 -26.75 11.36 12.02
N HIS A 172 -25.64 12.03 12.30
CA HIS A 172 -25.67 13.46 12.63
C HIS A 172 -26.25 14.31 11.50
N HIS A 173 -25.79 14.13 10.26
CA HIS A 173 -26.23 14.96 9.13
C HIS A 173 -27.69 14.67 8.77
N MET A 174 -28.10 13.40 8.76
CA MET A 174 -29.47 12.98 8.50
C MET A 174 -30.41 13.57 9.57
N PHE A 175 -30.10 13.44 10.86
CA PHE A 175 -30.91 14.01 11.93
C PHE A 175 -30.99 15.54 11.89
N VAL A 176 -29.91 16.24 11.55
CA VAL A 176 -29.91 17.71 11.43
C VAL A 176 -30.76 18.15 10.25
N LEU A 177 -30.57 17.53 9.07
CA LEU A 177 -31.37 17.85 7.88
C LEU A 177 -32.85 17.54 8.10
N GLU A 178 -33.16 16.42 8.76
CA GLU A 178 -34.53 16.04 9.10
C GLU A 178 -35.14 17.08 10.04
N GLN A 179 -34.43 17.53 11.09
CA GLN A 179 -34.92 18.62 11.95
C GLN A 179 -35.16 19.93 11.21
N GLU A 180 -34.26 20.31 10.29
CA GLU A 180 -34.43 21.51 9.47
C GLU A 180 -35.67 21.42 8.56
N GLU A 181 -35.97 20.24 8.02
CA GLU A 181 -37.16 20.02 7.20
C GLU A 181 -38.44 20.07 8.04
N TYR A 182 -38.48 19.40 9.19
CA TYR A 182 -39.64 19.45 10.11
C TYR A 182 -39.93 20.88 10.58
N GLN A 183 -38.88 21.67 10.89
CA GLN A 183 -39.04 23.09 11.21
C GLN A 183 -39.58 23.90 10.03
N ARG A 184 -39.12 23.62 8.81
CA ARG A 184 -39.60 24.31 7.59
C ARG A 184 -41.07 24.01 7.31
N GLU A 185 -41.51 22.78 7.54
CA GLU A 185 -42.90 22.37 7.36
C GLU A 185 -43.81 22.72 8.56
N GLY A 186 -43.23 23.20 9.67
CA GLY A 186 -43.96 23.56 10.88
C GLY A 186 -44.50 22.34 11.64
N ILE A 187 -43.87 21.17 11.48
CA ILE A 187 -44.23 19.94 12.17
C ILE A 187 -43.52 19.90 13.52
N GLU A 188 -44.27 19.65 14.60
CA GLU A 188 -43.71 19.56 15.95
C GLU A 188 -42.85 18.30 16.09
N TRP A 189 -41.56 18.48 16.40
CA TRP A 189 -40.61 17.39 16.60
C TRP A 189 -40.19 17.29 18.07
N THR A 190 -40.32 16.09 18.66
CA THR A 190 -39.86 15.80 20.03
C THR A 190 -38.57 14.98 19.97
N PHE A 191 -37.52 15.45 20.66
CA PHE A 191 -36.21 14.78 20.67
C PHE A 191 -36.28 13.39 21.34
N ILE A 192 -35.54 12.42 20.82
CA ILE A 192 -35.22 11.13 21.46
C ILE A 192 -33.71 11.05 21.64
#